data_AF-A0A5E4DDT4-F1
#
_entry.id   AF-A0A5E4DDT4-F1
#
_cell.length_a   1.000
_cell.length_b   1.000
_cell.length_c   1.000
_cell.angle_alpha   90.00
_cell.angle_beta   90.00
_cell.angle_gamma   90.00
#
_symmetry.space_group_name_H-M   'P 1'
#
loop_
_entity.id
_entity.type
_entity.pdbx_description
1 polymer ?
#
loop_
_entity_poly.entity_id
_entity_poly.type
_entity_poly.pdbx_seq_one_letter_code
_entity_poly.pdbx_strand_id
1 'polypeptide(L)'
;ALSPFSGTRRIGHPYQNRTPPKRKKPRTSFSRSQVLELERRFLRQKYLASAERAALAKALRMTDAQVKTWFQNRRTKWRRQTAEEREAERHRAGRLLLHLQQDALPRPLRPPLPPDPLCLHNSSLFALQNLQPWAEDNKVASVSGLASVV
;
A
#
# COMPACT_ATOMS: atom_id res chain seq x y z
N ALA A 1 -15.62 20.86 8.56
CA ALA A 1 -15.11 19.54 8.18
C ALA A 1 -14.79 19.56 6.69
N LEU A 2 -13.52 19.46 6.30
CA LEU A 2 -13.13 19.41 4.89
C LEU A 2 -13.25 17.96 4.40
N SER A 3 -14.21 17.69 3.51
CA SER A 3 -14.39 16.37 2.91
C SER A 3 -13.10 15.93 2.20
N PRO A 4 -12.61 14.71 2.42
CA PRO A 4 -11.42 14.23 1.73
C PRO A 4 -11.76 14.09 0.24
N PHE A 5 -10.91 14.69 -0.60
CA PHE A 5 -10.99 14.57 -2.05
C PHE A 5 -10.88 13.10 -2.47
N SER A 6 -12.01 12.41 -2.57
CA SER A 6 -12.05 11.10 -3.21
C SER A 6 -11.80 11.32 -4.69
N GLY A 7 -10.68 10.80 -5.19
CA GLY A 7 -10.32 10.92 -6.61
C GLY A 7 -11.48 10.44 -7.48
N THR A 8 -11.95 11.30 -8.39
CA THR A 8 -13.06 11.02 -9.30
C THR A 8 -12.74 9.81 -10.17
N ARG A 9 -13.15 8.61 -9.72
CA ARG A 9 -13.09 7.39 -10.53
C ARG A 9 -14.14 7.53 -11.63
N ARG A 10 -13.71 7.87 -12.84
CA ARG A 10 -14.55 7.85 -14.04
C ARG A 10 -14.92 6.39 -14.35
N ILE A 11 -15.99 5.88 -13.75
CA ILE A 11 -16.51 4.55 -14.00
C ILE A 11 -17.10 4.55 -15.42
N GLY A 12 -16.53 3.71 -16.29
CA GLY A 12 -17.00 3.55 -17.67
C GLY A 12 -18.24 2.65 -17.77
N HIS A 13 -18.79 2.50 -18.98
CA HIS A 13 -19.93 1.61 -19.22
C HIS A 13 -19.56 0.12 -19.06
N PRO A 14 -20.45 -0.68 -18.44
CA PRO A 14 -20.25 -2.11 -18.23
C PRO A 14 -20.16 -2.85 -19.56
N TYR A 15 -19.40 -3.96 -19.57
CA TYR A 15 -19.15 -4.75 -20.77
C TYR A 15 -20.43 -5.34 -21.39
N GLN A 16 -21.41 -5.70 -20.56
CA GLN A 16 -22.68 -6.31 -20.98
C GLN A 16 -23.51 -5.41 -21.91
N ASN A 17 -23.34 -4.09 -21.81
CA ASN A 17 -24.10 -3.12 -22.60
C ASN A 17 -23.44 -2.81 -23.96
N ARG A 18 -22.33 -3.49 -24.30
CA ARG A 18 -21.61 -3.27 -25.55
C ARG A 18 -22.06 -4.27 -26.58
N THR A 19 -22.40 -3.79 -27.77
CA THR A 19 -22.68 -4.66 -28.91
C THR A 19 -21.45 -5.56 -29.18
N PRO A 20 -21.60 -6.89 -29.20
CA PRO A 20 -20.49 -7.80 -29.45
C PRO A 20 -19.80 -7.50 -30.79
N PRO A 21 -18.45 -7.51 -30.86
CA PRO A 21 -17.75 -7.25 -32.11
C PRO A 21 -18.10 -8.29 -33.18
N LYS A 22 -18.62 -7.84 -34.33
CA LYS A 22 -19.09 -8.71 -35.44
C LYS A 22 -18.01 -9.65 -36.02
N ARG A 23 -16.71 -9.32 -35.91
CA ARG A 23 -15.59 -10.18 -36.33
C ARG A 23 -14.37 -9.97 -35.44
N LYS A 24 -13.78 -11.06 -34.95
CA LYS A 24 -12.49 -11.05 -34.24
C LYS A 24 -11.36 -10.98 -35.27
N LYS A 25 -10.56 -9.92 -35.23
CA LYS A 25 -9.33 -9.83 -36.03
C LYS A 25 -8.32 -10.85 -35.47
N PRO A 26 -7.58 -11.59 -36.32
CA PRO A 26 -6.52 -12.48 -35.86
C PRO A 26 -5.54 -11.75 -34.94
N ARG A 27 -5.12 -12.40 -33.85
CA ARG A 27 -4.12 -11.85 -32.95
C ARG A 27 -2.77 -11.88 -33.67
N THR A 28 -2.14 -10.73 -33.80
CA THR A 28 -0.78 -10.61 -34.31
C THR A 28 0.17 -10.38 -33.14
N SER A 29 1.32 -11.06 -33.14
CA SER A 29 2.41 -10.79 -32.20
C SER A 29 3.40 -9.85 -32.85
N PHE A 30 3.91 -8.88 -32.08
CA PHE A 30 4.98 -7.99 -32.53
C PHE A 30 6.32 -8.67 -32.34
N SER A 31 7.27 -8.42 -33.24
CA SER A 31 8.64 -8.93 -33.11
C SER A 31 9.34 -8.31 -31.89
N ARG A 32 10.41 -8.95 -31.41
CA ARG A 32 11.18 -8.43 -30.27
C ARG A 32 11.76 -7.04 -30.57
N SER A 33 12.26 -6.82 -31.79
CA SER A 33 12.80 -5.52 -32.21
C SER A 33 11.75 -4.42 -32.23
N GLN A 34 10.53 -4.72 -32.70
CA GLN A 34 9.40 -3.79 -32.66
C GLN A 34 9.06 -3.41 -31.23
N VAL A 35 8.95 -4.39 -30.33
CA VAL A 35 8.65 -4.13 -28.91
C VAL A 35 9.73 -3.27 -28.25
N LEU A 36 11.01 -3.55 -28.49
CA LEU A 36 12.12 -2.78 -27.91
C LEU A 36 12.09 -1.31 -28.34
N GLU A 37 11.85 -1.02 -29.62
CA GLU A 37 11.81 0.36 -30.10
C GLU A 37 10.57 1.11 -29.60
N LEU A 38 9.42 0.44 -29.51
CA LEU A 38 8.21 0.99 -28.88
C LEU A 38 8.45 1.33 -27.40
N GLU A 39 9.11 0.44 -26.65
CA GLU A 39 9.49 0.68 -25.26
C GLU A 39 10.47 1.84 -25.13
N ARG A 40 11.51 1.88 -25.97
CA ARG A 40 12.48 2.98 -26.02
C ARG A 40 11.80 4.33 -26.26
N ARG A 41 10.89 4.41 -27.25
CA ARG A 41 10.12 5.64 -27.50
C ARG A 41 9.21 5.99 -26.33
N PHE A 42 8.54 4.99 -25.73
CA PHE A 42 7.65 5.21 -24.59
C PHE A 42 8.38 5.74 -23.36
N LEU A 43 9.62 5.30 -23.11
CA LEU A 43 10.44 5.82 -22.02
C LEU A 43 10.65 7.34 -22.17
N ARG A 44 10.93 7.81 -23.39
CA ARG A 44 11.11 9.23 -23.70
C ARG A 44 9.79 10.01 -23.69
N GLN A 45 8.72 9.43 -24.22
CA GLN A 45 7.45 10.13 -24.41
C GLN A 45 6.26 9.19 -24.24
N LYS A 46 5.42 9.47 -23.24
CA LYS A 46 4.29 8.62 -22.85
C LYS A 46 3.06 8.78 -23.77
N TYR A 47 2.98 9.90 -24.50
CA TYR A 47 1.87 10.31 -25.36
C TYR A 47 2.43 10.84 -26.68
N LEU A 48 2.11 10.20 -27.81
CA LEU A 48 2.57 10.65 -29.12
C LEU A 48 1.50 11.48 -29.83
N ALA A 49 1.93 12.56 -30.49
CA ALA A 49 1.10 13.30 -31.44
C ALA A 49 0.82 12.46 -32.69
N SER A 50 -0.15 12.90 -33.51
CA SER A 50 -0.57 12.12 -34.69
C SER A 50 0.56 11.92 -35.70
N ALA A 51 1.31 12.99 -36.02
CA ALA A 51 2.44 12.93 -36.95
C ALA A 51 3.57 12.01 -36.45
N GLU A 52 3.93 12.12 -35.17
CA GLU A 52 4.98 11.27 -34.55
C GLU A 52 4.60 9.79 -34.57
N ARG A 53 3.31 9.49 -34.30
CA ARG A 53 2.79 8.13 -34.36
C ARG A 53 2.87 7.55 -35.77
N ALA A 54 2.47 8.33 -36.78
CA ALA A 54 2.53 7.92 -38.17
C ALA A 54 3.98 7.66 -38.62
N ALA A 55 4.94 8.48 -38.19
CA ALA A 55 6.36 8.28 -38.47
C ALA A 55 6.90 6.98 -37.83
N LEU A 56 6.57 6.73 -36.56
CA LEU A 56 6.97 5.51 -35.85
C LEU A 56 6.35 4.25 -36.49
N ALA A 57 5.08 4.33 -36.89
CA ALA A 57 4.39 3.25 -37.58
C ALA A 57 5.10 2.87 -38.89
N LYS A 58 5.49 3.86 -39.71
CA LYS A 58 6.28 3.64 -40.93
C LYS A 58 7.63 2.98 -40.62
N ALA A 59 8.36 3.49 -39.63
CA ALA A 59 9.68 2.96 -39.25
C ALA A 59 9.64 1.49 -38.79
N LEU A 60 8.58 1.10 -38.07
CA LEU A 60 8.43 -0.25 -37.52
C LEU A 60 7.63 -1.22 -38.41
N ARG A 61 7.22 -0.76 -39.60
CA ARG A 61 6.31 -1.50 -40.51
C ARG A 61 5.03 -1.96 -39.79
N MET A 62 4.44 -1.05 -39.03
CA MET A 62 3.18 -1.23 -38.30
C MET A 62 2.14 -0.25 -38.82
N THR A 63 0.86 -0.52 -38.57
CA THR A 63 -0.21 0.45 -38.84
C THR A 63 -0.29 1.49 -37.71
N ASP A 64 -0.76 2.72 -38.03
CA ASP A 64 -0.98 3.77 -37.04
C ASP A 64 -1.89 3.28 -35.89
N ALA A 65 -2.93 2.51 -36.22
CA ALA A 65 -3.84 1.90 -35.26
C ALA A 65 -3.15 0.91 -34.31
N GLN A 66 -2.19 0.12 -34.79
CA GLN A 66 -1.41 -0.78 -33.94
C GLN A 66 -0.53 -0.01 -32.97
N VAL A 67 0.18 1.04 -33.44
CA VAL A 67 1.00 1.90 -32.56
C VAL A 67 0.11 2.61 -31.54
N LYS A 68 -1.04 3.17 -31.95
CA LYS A 68 -2.03 3.79 -31.06
C LYS A 68 -2.49 2.81 -29.97
N THR A 69 -2.86 1.59 -30.36
CA THR A 69 -3.32 0.55 -29.44
C THR A 69 -2.21 0.11 -28.49
N TRP A 70 -0.99 -0.05 -28.99
CA TRP A 70 0.16 -0.40 -28.17
C TRP A 70 0.45 0.68 -27.11
N PHE A 71 0.50 1.96 -27.50
CA PHE A 71 0.70 3.07 -26.55
C PHE A 71 -0.45 3.18 -25.54
N GLN A 72 -1.69 2.94 -25.97
CA GLN A 72 -2.83 2.89 -25.05
C GLN A 72 -2.66 1.78 -24.00
N ASN A 73 -2.36 0.57 -24.44
CA ASN A 73 -2.14 -0.59 -23.56
C ASN A 73 -0.94 -0.37 -22.64
N ARG A 74 0.15 0.20 -23.17
CA ARG A 74 1.36 0.48 -22.40
C ARG A 74 1.10 1.50 -21.28
N ARG A 75 0.33 2.57 -21.56
CA ARG A 75 -0.10 3.54 -20.54
C ARG A 75 -0.99 2.92 -19.47
N THR A 76 -1.92 2.04 -19.87
CA THR A 76 -2.77 1.32 -18.90
C THR A 76 -1.91 0.45 -17.98
N LYS A 77 -0.97 -0.33 -18.54
CA LYS A 77 -0.03 -1.12 -17.75
C LYS A 77 0.81 -0.24 -16.83
N TRP A 78 1.35 0.86 -17.33
CA TRP A 78 2.14 1.81 -16.54
C TRP A 78 1.35 2.37 -15.35
N ARG A 79 0.12 2.87 -15.57
CA ARG A 79 -0.73 3.36 -14.48
C ARG A 79 -1.05 2.27 -13.46
N ARG A 80 -1.27 1.02 -13.91
CA ARG A 80 -1.52 -0.12 -13.02
C ARG A 80 -0.31 -0.40 -12.15
N GLN A 81 0.89 -0.47 -12.74
CA GLN A 81 2.15 -0.69 -12.01
C GLN A 81 2.38 0.41 -10.96
N THR A 82 2.20 1.69 -11.32
CA THR A 82 2.37 2.80 -10.36
C THR A 82 1.28 2.83 -9.27
N ALA A 83 0.10 2.25 -9.51
CA ALA A 83 -0.92 2.11 -8.48
C ALA A 83 -0.59 0.94 -7.53
N GLU A 84 -0.23 -0.21 -8.10
CA GLU A 84 0.20 -1.41 -7.37
C GLU A 84 1.41 -1.12 -6.47
N GLU A 85 2.40 -0.37 -6.96
CA GLU A 85 3.58 0.05 -6.17
C GLU A 85 3.19 0.89 -4.94
N ARG A 86 2.29 1.87 -5.11
CA ARG A 86 1.79 2.70 -4.01
C ARG A 86 0.96 1.91 -3.00
N GLU A 87 0.16 0.96 -3.48
CA GLU A 87 -0.63 0.08 -2.61
C GLU A 87 0.29 -0.86 -1.82
N ALA A 88 1.31 -1.44 -2.47
CA ALA A 88 2.32 -2.25 -1.80
C ALA A 88 3.10 -1.45 -0.74
N GLU A 89 3.46 -0.21 -1.02
CA GLU A 89 4.09 0.69 -0.05
C GLU A 89 3.17 0.97 1.15
N ARG A 90 1.88 1.24 0.91
CA ARG A 90 0.89 1.40 1.99
C ARG A 90 0.74 0.13 2.82
N HIS A 91 0.72 -1.04 2.21
CA HIS A 91 0.67 -2.31 2.93
C HIS A 91 1.93 -2.53 3.78
N ARG A 92 3.12 -2.19 3.26
CA ARG A 92 4.37 -2.25 4.03
C ARG A 92 4.35 -1.29 5.21
N ALA A 93 3.96 -0.04 5.00
CA ALA A 93 3.83 0.96 6.06
C ALA A 93 2.81 0.53 7.13
N GLY A 94 1.66 -0.02 6.73
CA GLY A 94 0.65 -0.55 7.65
C GLY A 94 1.16 -1.73 8.48
N ARG A 95 1.96 -2.63 7.87
CA ARG A 95 2.60 -3.73 8.61
C ARG A 95 3.63 -3.22 9.63
N LEU A 96 4.44 -2.23 9.25
CA LEU A 96 5.39 -1.61 10.19
C LEU A 96 4.66 -0.93 11.33
N LEU A 97 3.62 -0.15 11.04
CA LEU A 97 2.79 0.50 12.07
C LEU A 97 2.18 -0.52 13.03
N LEU A 98 1.67 -1.64 12.53
CA LEU A 98 1.13 -2.72 13.36
C LEU A 98 2.20 -3.38 14.24
N HIS A 99 3.44 -3.49 13.75
CA HIS A 99 4.56 -4.01 14.54
C HIS A 99 4.94 -3.03 15.65
N LEU A 100 5.11 -1.74 15.33
CA LEU A 100 5.38 -0.71 16.34
C LEU A 100 4.26 -0.63 17.38
N GLN A 101 2.99 -0.78 16.98
CA GLN A 101 1.88 -0.80 17.93
C GLN A 101 1.95 -2.00 18.89
N GLN A 102 2.43 -3.16 18.44
CA GLN A 102 2.64 -4.32 19.33
C GLN A 102 3.77 -4.07 20.33
N ASP A 103 4.83 -3.38 19.91
CA ASP A 103 5.94 -2.99 20.80
C ASP A 103 5.54 -1.84 21.75
N ALA A 104 4.58 -1.00 21.32
CA ALA A 104 4.07 0.15 22.08
C ALA A 104 2.84 -0.16 22.93
N LEU A 105 2.19 -1.31 22.75
CA LEU A 105 1.30 -1.81 23.78
C LEU A 105 2.15 -1.99 25.04
N PRO A 106 1.69 -1.52 26.22
CA PRO A 106 2.34 -1.93 27.44
C PRO A 106 2.38 -3.46 27.45
N ARG A 107 3.21 -4.02 28.30
CA ARG A 107 3.48 -5.46 28.32
C ARG A 107 2.36 -6.37 28.91
N PRO A 108 1.05 -6.06 29.11
CA PRO A 108 0.21 -6.97 29.89
C PRO A 108 -0.51 -8.04 29.06
N LEU A 109 -0.25 -8.19 27.75
CA LEU A 109 -0.85 -9.29 26.95
C LEU A 109 0.06 -10.50 26.75
N ARG A 110 1.26 -10.53 27.35
CA ARG A 110 1.95 -11.80 27.55
C ARG A 110 1.14 -12.56 28.61
N PRO A 111 0.62 -13.78 28.34
CA PRO A 111 -0.01 -14.56 29.40
C PRO A 111 0.94 -14.57 30.61
N PRO A 112 0.44 -14.32 31.83
CA PRO A 112 1.32 -14.18 32.99
C PRO A 112 2.17 -15.44 33.06
N LEU A 113 3.48 -15.28 32.86
CA LEU A 113 4.40 -16.35 33.11
C LEU A 113 4.22 -16.72 34.60
N PRO A 114 4.12 -18.01 34.95
CA PRO A 114 4.06 -18.40 36.34
C PRO A 114 5.26 -17.77 37.07
N PRO A 115 5.05 -17.18 38.26
CA PRO A 115 6.14 -16.57 39.00
C PRO A 115 7.26 -17.59 39.15
N ASP A 116 8.48 -17.19 38.80
CA ASP A 116 9.65 -18.05 38.91
C ASP A 116 9.70 -18.57 40.36
N PRO A 117 9.74 -19.90 40.57
CA PRO A 117 9.75 -20.46 41.91
C PRO A 117 10.87 -19.87 42.77
N LEU A 118 11.97 -19.39 42.20
CA LEU A 118 13.03 -18.74 42.98
C LEU A 118 12.62 -17.36 43.53
N CYS A 119 11.72 -16.64 42.87
CA CYS A 119 11.23 -15.34 43.31
C CYS A 119 10.23 -15.43 44.46
N LEU A 120 9.48 -16.53 44.57
CA LEU A 120 8.51 -16.76 45.66
C LEU A 120 9.21 -17.00 47.01
N HIS A 121 10.41 -17.57 46.99
CA HIS A 121 11.15 -17.94 48.21
C HIS A 121 12.14 -16.86 48.65
N ASN A 122 12.37 -15.82 47.84
CA ASN A 122 13.29 -14.74 48.16
C ASN A 122 12.52 -13.44 48.41
N SER A 123 12.47 -13.00 49.66
CA SER A 123 11.72 -11.82 50.10
C SER A 123 12.13 -10.53 49.36
N SER A 124 13.40 -10.41 48.96
CA SER A 124 13.90 -9.25 48.22
C SER A 124 13.46 -9.27 46.76
N LEU A 125 13.55 -10.44 46.09
CA LEU A 125 13.05 -10.59 44.71
C LEU A 125 11.53 -10.47 44.62
N PHE A 126 10.82 -10.98 45.63
CA PHE A 126 9.37 -10.84 45.76
C PHE A 126 8.94 -9.38 45.90
N ALA A 127 9.64 -8.59 46.73
CA ALA A 127 9.37 -7.16 46.88
C ALA A 127 9.58 -6.39 45.55
N LEU A 128 10.65 -6.71 44.81
CA LEU A 128 10.92 -6.09 43.51
C LEU A 128 9.86 -6.41 42.46
N GLN A 129 9.25 -7.60 42.50
CA GLN A 129 8.16 -7.98 41.60
C GLN A 129 6.88 -7.15 41.83
N ASN A 130 6.65 -6.68 43.06
CA ASN A 130 5.47 -5.89 43.43
C ASN A 130 5.58 -4.40 43.08
N LEU A 131 6.79 -3.90 42.84
CA LEU A 131 7.04 -2.47 42.64
C LEU A 131 6.81 -1.97 41.21
N GLN A 132 6.35 -2.84 40.27
CA GLN A 132 6.22 -2.62 38.81
C GLN A 132 6.05 -1.13 38.38
N PRO A 133 7.13 -0.36 38.20
CA PRO A 133 7.03 1.09 38.05
C PRO A 133 6.46 1.51 36.69
N TRP A 134 6.43 0.59 35.73
CA TRP A 134 5.93 0.75 34.37
C TRP A 134 4.52 0.18 34.18
N ALA A 135 3.91 -0.37 35.23
CA ALA A 135 2.51 -0.83 35.22
C ALA A 135 1.52 0.30 35.59
N GLU A 136 2.02 1.50 35.85
CA GLU A 136 1.21 2.65 36.23
C GLU A 136 0.59 3.30 34.98
N ASP A 137 -0.54 2.76 34.55
CA ASP A 137 -1.65 3.55 34.01
C ASP A 137 -2.86 3.29 34.93
N ASN A 138 -3.23 4.32 35.71
CA ASN A 138 -4.26 4.39 36.75
C ASN A 138 -3.87 3.99 38.19
N LYS A 139 -3.12 4.89 38.84
CA LYS A 139 -3.51 5.36 40.18
C LYS A 139 -3.72 6.85 40.16
N VAL A 140 -5.00 7.25 40.19
CA VAL A 140 -5.39 8.50 40.85
C VAL A 140 -4.95 8.31 42.31
N ALA A 141 -3.80 8.88 42.66
CA ALA A 141 -3.40 9.04 44.03
C ALA A 141 -4.46 9.93 44.70
N SER A 142 -5.43 9.31 45.38
CA SER A 142 -6.27 10.01 46.33
C SER A 142 -5.39 10.34 47.54
N VAL A 143 -4.66 11.44 47.42
CA VAL A 143 -4.16 12.19 48.57
C VAL A 143 -5.35 12.90 49.19
N SER A 144 -6.07 12.19 50.05
CA SER A 144 -7.06 12.81 50.94
C SER A 144 -6.37 13.24 52.22
N GLY A 145 -6.03 14.53 52.28
CA GLY A 145 -6.23 15.38 53.46
C GLY A 145 -5.27 15.26 54.63
N LEU A 146 -4.31 16.19 54.68
CA LEU A 146 -3.88 16.79 55.95
C LEU A 146 -5.03 17.63 56.54
N ALA A 147 -5.41 17.41 57.81
CA ALA A 147 -5.79 18.46 58.78
C ALA A 147 -6.27 17.89 60.15
N SER A 148 -5.44 18.11 61.18
CA SER A 148 -5.75 18.69 62.52
C SER A 148 -6.89 18.20 63.45
N VAL A 149 -6.49 18.14 64.75
CA VAL A 149 -7.27 18.39 66.01
C VAL A 149 -8.13 17.19 66.49
N VAL A 150 -8.09 16.70 67.74
CA VAL A 150 -7.79 17.23 69.10
C VAL A 150 -6.75 16.35 69.81
#